data_AF-A0A940DN82-F1
#
_entry.id   AF-A0A940DN82-F1
#
_cell.length_a   1.000
_cell.length_b   1.000
_cell.length_c   1.000
_cell.angle_alpha   90.00
_cell.angle_beta   90.00
_cell.angle_gamma   90.00
#
_symmetry.space_group_name_H-M   'P 1'
#
loop_
_entity.id
_entity.type
_entity.pdbx_description
1 polymer ?
#
loop_
_entity_poly.entity_id
_entity_poly.type
_entity_poly.pdbx_seq_one_letter_code
_entity_poly.pdbx_strand_id
1 'polypeptide(L)'
;MRRLLFGILLSLLTVSRAFGQAAVPSIMVIPSDAWCNENGYMNVIENNGVRMYQTDYRGALIGSPDLKTVIAFVNNMMTEFGYRTVDLEATLKNIETENALNSVTMSSSGDGFAETPREMMSRVAKADLLLEVGWTMNVIGPKKSLTFSMRALDSYTQKEVASAIGTTSPSIAVELPVLLEEAVSSYSYDFSGQLRSFFDELLKYGREITLEIRVWENAGFNLESDMAEDMLGYMIEDWVYENAAGGARTPVTASENVLVFSGVRMPNVTPEGRQIDARYWTRPLVRMLRENGIDSKLYTKGLGHVMIVLGQK
;
A
#
# COMPACT_ATOMS: atom_id res chain seq x y z
N MET A 1 52.64 -8.53 24.87
CA MET A 1 51.24 -8.22 25.24
C MET A 1 50.66 -6.99 24.55
N ARG A 2 51.36 -5.84 24.42
CA ARG A 2 50.85 -4.64 23.72
C ARG A 2 50.51 -4.81 22.22
N ARG A 3 51.19 -5.72 21.51
CA ARG A 3 50.91 -5.99 20.07
C ARG A 3 49.73 -6.92 19.81
N LEU A 4 49.34 -7.73 20.81
CA LEU A 4 48.16 -8.62 20.73
C LEU A 4 46.86 -7.87 21.05
N LEU A 5 46.91 -6.88 21.94
CA LEU A 5 45.77 -6.01 22.26
C LEU A 5 45.34 -5.11 21.09
N PHE A 6 46.29 -4.71 20.23
CA PHE A 6 45.97 -3.87 19.06
C PHE A 6 45.29 -4.65 17.92
N GLY A 7 45.55 -5.96 17.80
CA GLY A 7 44.89 -6.81 16.81
C GLY A 7 43.42 -7.08 17.13
N ILE A 8 43.09 -7.21 18.42
CA ILE A 8 41.71 -7.49 18.90
C ILE A 8 40.84 -6.23 18.83
N LEU A 9 41.41 -5.04 18.99
CA LEU A 9 40.68 -3.77 18.86
C LEU A 9 40.38 -3.41 17.39
N LEU A 10 41.23 -3.84 16.45
CA LEU A 10 41.04 -3.59 15.02
C LEU A 10 40.07 -4.59 14.36
N SER A 11 39.93 -5.79 14.91
CA SER A 11 38.91 -6.77 14.47
C SER A 11 37.48 -6.46 14.95
N LEU A 12 37.32 -5.55 15.92
CA LEU A 12 35.99 -5.10 16.37
C LEU A 12 35.43 -3.92 15.57
N LEU A 13 36.22 -3.29 14.68
CA LEU A 13 35.81 -2.10 13.94
C LEU A 13 35.31 -2.36 12.50
N THR A 14 35.36 -3.60 11.99
CA THR A 14 35.01 -3.91 10.59
C THR A 14 33.61 -4.50 10.38
N VAL A 15 32.71 -4.44 11.36
CA VAL A 15 31.28 -4.79 11.17
C VAL A 15 30.39 -3.60 11.49
N SER A 16 30.78 -2.40 11.06
CA SER A 16 29.79 -1.42 10.66
C SER A 16 29.38 -1.76 9.23
N ARG A 17 28.61 -2.84 9.08
CA ARG A 17 27.74 -2.93 7.90
C ARG A 17 26.89 -1.68 7.98
N ALA A 18 27.07 -0.79 7.02
CA ALA A 18 26.16 0.29 6.76
C ALA A 18 24.76 -0.33 6.71
N PHE A 19 24.02 -0.24 7.81
CA PHE A 19 22.58 -0.25 7.76
C PHE A 19 22.27 0.96 6.90
N GLY A 20 22.07 0.72 5.60
CA GLY A 20 21.63 1.73 4.67
C GLY A 20 20.48 2.46 5.37
N GLN A 21 20.61 3.78 5.49
CA GLN A 21 19.63 4.64 6.11
C GLN A 21 18.27 4.27 5.50
N ALA A 22 17.47 3.52 6.25
CA ALA A 22 16.19 3.04 5.78
C ALA A 22 15.41 4.27 5.35
N ALA A 23 15.05 4.35 4.07
CA ALA A 23 14.29 5.47 3.57
C ALA A 23 13.00 5.55 4.38
N VAL A 24 12.84 6.64 5.15
CA VAL A 24 11.61 6.87 5.92
C VAL A 24 10.45 6.88 4.92
N PRO A 25 9.45 6.02 5.10
CA PRO A 25 8.36 5.90 4.13
C PRO A 25 7.57 7.20 4.01
N SER A 26 7.01 7.38 2.82
CA SER A 26 6.21 8.53 2.48
C SER A 26 4.74 8.31 2.84
N ILE A 27 4.07 9.36 3.31
CA ILE A 27 2.68 9.32 3.75
C ILE A 27 1.89 10.39 3.02
N MET A 28 0.73 10.03 2.48
CA MET A 28 -0.20 10.96 1.84
C MET A 28 -1.49 10.99 2.65
N VAL A 29 -1.89 12.18 3.08
CA VAL A 29 -3.16 12.37 3.80
C VAL A 29 -4.30 12.58 2.80
N ILE A 30 -5.36 11.80 2.93
CA ILE A 30 -6.55 11.83 2.06
C ILE A 30 -7.83 11.85 2.89
N PRO A 31 -8.94 12.45 2.41
CA PRO A 31 -10.22 12.27 3.08
C PRO A 31 -10.68 10.82 2.97
N SER A 32 -11.34 10.32 4.02
CA SER A 32 -11.95 8.98 4.01
C SER A 32 -13.17 8.94 3.09
N ASP A 33 -13.40 7.79 2.46
CA ASP A 33 -14.54 7.58 1.57
C ASP A 33 -15.88 7.81 2.27
N ALA A 34 -15.97 7.49 3.57
CA ALA A 34 -17.16 7.76 4.38
C ALA A 34 -17.44 9.27 4.49
N TRP A 35 -16.41 10.07 4.79
CA TRP A 35 -16.53 11.52 4.85
C TRP A 35 -16.88 12.10 3.48
N CYS A 36 -16.23 11.63 2.42
CA CYS A 36 -16.54 12.07 1.06
C CYS A 36 -17.98 11.73 0.65
N ASN A 37 -18.47 10.55 1.01
CA ASN A 37 -19.85 10.15 0.76
C ASN A 37 -20.85 11.04 1.49
N GLU A 38 -20.63 11.31 2.78
CA GLU A 38 -21.49 12.19 3.58
C GLU A 38 -21.54 13.63 3.06
N ASN A 39 -20.43 14.11 2.48
CA ASN A 39 -20.32 15.47 1.96
C ASN A 39 -20.56 15.59 0.44
N GLY A 40 -21.02 14.52 -0.22
CA GLY A 40 -21.42 14.56 -1.63
C GLY A 40 -20.28 14.52 -2.66
N TYR A 41 -19.10 14.05 -2.26
CA TYR A 41 -17.91 13.92 -3.11
C TYR A 41 -17.68 12.50 -3.63
N MET A 42 -18.75 11.75 -3.89
CA MET A 42 -18.68 10.40 -4.47
C MET A 42 -19.34 10.38 -5.84
N ASN A 43 -18.58 9.96 -6.85
CA ASN A 43 -19.07 9.74 -8.20
C ASN A 43 -19.40 8.26 -8.41
N VAL A 44 -20.40 7.98 -9.24
CA VAL A 44 -20.75 6.63 -9.68
C VAL A 44 -20.30 6.45 -11.12
N ILE A 45 -19.38 5.52 -11.34
CA ILE A 45 -18.90 5.13 -12.66
C ILE A 45 -19.49 3.77 -13.01
N GLU A 46 -20.10 3.67 -14.18
CA GLU A 46 -20.51 2.39 -14.73
C GLU A 46 -19.39 1.86 -15.62
N ASN A 47 -18.85 0.70 -15.28
CA ASN A 47 -17.85 0.01 -16.08
C ASN A 47 -18.32 -1.42 -16.35
N ASN A 48 -18.61 -1.75 -17.62
CA ASN A 48 -19.06 -3.07 -18.06
C ASN A 48 -20.27 -3.60 -17.25
N GLY A 49 -21.26 -2.74 -16.96
CA GLY A 49 -22.47 -3.10 -16.21
C GLY A 49 -22.28 -3.20 -14.69
N VAL A 50 -21.07 -2.95 -14.17
CA VAL A 50 -20.80 -2.86 -12.73
C VAL A 50 -20.72 -1.40 -12.31
N ARG A 51 -21.53 -0.99 -11.34
CA ARG A 51 -21.45 0.33 -10.70
C ARG A 51 -20.27 0.34 -9.72
N MET A 52 -19.33 1.23 -9.96
CA MET A 52 -18.19 1.50 -9.08
C MET A 52 -18.34 2.89 -8.49
N TYR A 53 -18.04 3.01 -7.19
CA TYR A 53 -17.98 4.29 -6.50
C TYR A 53 -16.55 4.82 -6.56
N GLN A 54 -16.38 6.07 -6.97
CA GLN A 54 -15.09 6.73 -7.04
C GLN A 54 -15.15 8.06 -6.28
N THR A 55 -14.19 8.25 -5.38
CA THR A 55 -14.08 9.46 -4.57
C THR A 55 -13.55 10.64 -5.37
N ASP A 56 -14.25 11.77 -5.35
CA ASP A 56 -13.81 13.03 -5.96
C ASP A 56 -12.95 13.85 -5.00
N TYR A 57 -11.68 13.46 -4.87
CA TYR A 57 -10.73 14.17 -4.02
C TYR A 57 -10.53 15.63 -4.43
N ARG A 58 -10.64 15.95 -5.71
CA ARG A 58 -10.50 17.32 -6.21
C ARG A 58 -11.69 18.17 -5.76
N GLY A 59 -12.90 17.67 -5.98
CA GLY A 59 -14.13 18.29 -5.51
C GLY A 59 -14.10 18.52 -4.01
N ALA A 60 -13.66 17.52 -3.24
CA ALA A 60 -13.53 17.60 -1.79
C ALA A 60 -12.57 18.73 -1.34
N LEU A 61 -11.37 18.81 -1.94
CA LEU A 61 -10.37 19.83 -1.61
C LEU A 61 -10.81 21.24 -2.03
N ILE A 62 -11.56 21.39 -3.12
CA ILE A 62 -12.04 22.70 -3.57
C ILE A 62 -13.26 23.14 -2.74
N GLY A 63 -14.18 22.21 -2.47
CA GLY A 63 -15.46 22.48 -1.82
C GLY A 63 -15.40 22.60 -0.30
N SER A 64 -14.33 22.10 0.35
CA SER A 64 -14.20 22.14 1.81
C SER A 64 -12.88 22.79 2.28
N PRO A 65 -12.92 24.07 2.70
CA PRO A 65 -11.79 24.73 3.36
C PRO A 65 -11.37 24.05 4.67
N ASP A 66 -12.34 23.50 5.41
CA ASP A 66 -12.09 22.78 6.66
C ASP A 66 -11.27 21.51 6.39
N LEU A 67 -11.60 20.75 5.34
CA LEU A 67 -10.82 19.57 4.93
C LEU A 67 -9.37 19.94 4.63
N LYS A 68 -9.13 21.01 3.88
CA LYS A 68 -7.77 21.49 3.59
C LYS A 68 -7.00 21.81 4.87
N THR A 69 -7.67 22.44 5.82
CA THR A 69 -7.07 22.78 7.12
C THR A 69 -6.70 21.52 7.90
N VAL A 70 -7.58 20.50 7.93
CA VAL A 70 -7.30 19.22 8.58
C VAL A 70 -6.13 18.49 7.92
N ILE A 71 -6.14 18.39 6.59
CA ILE A 71 -5.06 17.74 5.84
C ILE A 71 -3.72 18.44 6.12
N ALA A 72 -3.69 19.78 6.14
CA ALA A 72 -2.50 20.54 6.47
C ALA A 72 -2.03 20.29 7.92
N PHE A 73 -2.95 20.26 8.88
CA PHE A 73 -2.64 19.97 10.28
C PHE A 73 -2.02 18.58 10.46
N VAL A 74 -2.65 17.56 9.87
CA VAL A 74 -2.15 16.18 9.93
C VAL A 74 -0.81 16.06 9.20
N ASN A 75 -0.63 16.72 8.04
CA ASN A 75 0.66 16.73 7.35
C ASN A 75 1.78 17.34 8.22
N ASN A 76 1.51 18.46 8.91
CA ASN A 76 2.48 19.07 9.82
C ASN A 76 2.84 18.12 10.97
N MET A 77 1.83 17.53 11.60
CA MET A 77 2.01 16.53 12.67
C MET A 77 2.89 15.35 12.22
N MET A 78 2.64 14.80 11.03
CA MET A 78 3.41 13.68 10.50
C MET A 78 4.86 14.08 10.19
N THR A 79 5.07 15.32 9.72
CA THR A 79 6.40 15.90 9.50
C THR A 79 7.16 16.09 10.81
N GLU A 80 6.48 16.53 11.88
CA GLU A 80 7.07 16.65 13.23
C GLU A 80 7.50 15.30 13.81
N PHE A 81 6.77 14.22 13.52
CA PHE A 81 7.19 12.85 13.84
C PHE A 81 8.31 12.31 12.94
N GLY A 82 8.77 13.08 11.94
CA GLY A 82 9.89 12.76 11.07
C GLY A 82 9.51 11.98 9.80
N TYR A 83 8.22 11.86 9.48
CA TYR A 83 7.76 11.23 8.24
C TYR A 83 7.83 12.19 7.05
N ARG A 84 8.08 11.64 5.86
CA ARG A 84 7.97 12.40 4.62
C ARG A 84 6.50 12.45 4.21
N THR A 85 5.97 13.65 3.98
CA THR A 85 4.60 13.82 3.49
C THR A 85 4.57 14.07 2.00
N VAL A 86 3.54 13.54 1.32
CA VAL A 86 3.25 13.81 -0.09
C VAL A 86 1.92 14.56 -0.13
N ASP A 87 1.95 15.76 -0.70
CA ASP A 87 0.77 16.61 -0.78
C ASP A 87 -0.24 16.07 -1.82
N LEU A 88 -1.48 15.87 -1.37
CA LEU A 88 -2.56 15.36 -2.20
C LEU A 88 -2.93 16.36 -3.32
N GLU A 89 -3.04 17.65 -3.00
CA GLU A 89 -3.46 18.65 -3.98
C GLU A 89 -2.43 18.82 -5.11
N ALA A 90 -1.14 18.88 -4.76
CA ALA A 90 -0.04 18.90 -5.72
C ALA A 90 0.00 17.63 -6.56
N THR A 91 -0.25 16.46 -5.95
CA THR A 91 -0.30 15.18 -6.68
C THR A 91 -1.43 15.19 -7.71
N LEU A 92 -2.63 15.63 -7.34
CA LEU A 92 -3.77 15.73 -8.25
C LEU A 92 -3.51 16.71 -9.40
N LYS A 93 -2.92 17.89 -9.11
CA LYS A 93 -2.52 18.87 -10.15
C LYS A 93 -1.49 18.31 -11.13
N ASN A 94 -0.53 17.54 -10.63
CA ASN A 94 0.47 16.89 -11.47
C ASN A 94 -0.17 15.83 -12.38
N ILE A 95 -1.09 15.03 -11.84
CA ILE A 95 -1.85 14.03 -12.63
C ILE A 95 -2.65 14.72 -13.74
N GLU A 96 -3.30 15.83 -13.46
CA GLU A 96 -4.04 16.59 -14.48
C GLU A 96 -3.14 17.15 -15.56
N THR A 97 -1.97 17.68 -15.17
CA THR A 97 -0.98 18.18 -16.12
C THR A 97 -0.45 17.05 -17.00
N GLU A 98 -0.15 15.89 -16.41
CA GLU A 98 0.22 14.67 -17.15
C GLU A 98 -0.89 14.26 -18.13
N ASN A 99 -2.16 14.25 -17.70
CA ASN A 99 -3.29 13.89 -18.53
C ASN A 99 -3.51 14.87 -19.69
N ALA A 100 -3.34 16.18 -19.45
CA ALA A 100 -3.41 17.20 -20.49
C ALA A 100 -2.25 17.10 -21.50
N LEU A 101 -1.04 16.81 -21.03
CA LEU A 101 0.12 16.57 -21.91
C LEU A 101 -0.08 15.31 -22.76
N ASN A 102 -0.59 14.25 -22.14
CA ASN A 102 -0.93 13.02 -22.84
C ASN A 102 -1.96 13.30 -23.92
N SER A 103 -3.09 13.96 -23.62
CA SER A 103 -4.14 14.26 -24.60
C SER A 103 -3.65 15.08 -25.80
N VAL A 104 -2.75 16.04 -25.57
CA VAL A 104 -2.11 16.83 -26.65
C VAL A 104 -1.19 15.96 -27.50
N THR A 105 -0.38 15.10 -26.87
CA THR A 105 0.52 14.16 -27.58
C THR A 105 -0.25 13.04 -28.32
N MET A 106 -1.46 12.69 -27.85
CA MET A 106 -2.34 11.71 -28.49
C MET A 106 -2.90 12.20 -29.82
N SER A 107 -3.14 13.51 -29.96
CA SER A 107 -3.70 14.11 -31.19
C SER A 107 -2.83 13.89 -32.44
N SER A 108 -1.55 13.52 -32.27
CA SER A 108 -0.63 13.16 -33.35
C SER A 108 -0.53 11.67 -33.68
N SER A 109 -1.08 10.75 -32.86
CA SER A 109 -0.77 9.31 -32.94
C SER A 109 -1.98 8.36 -33.01
N GLY A 110 -3.22 8.87 -32.87
CA GLY A 110 -4.45 8.16 -33.24
C GLY A 110 -4.96 7.05 -32.31
N ASP A 111 -4.14 6.49 -31.41
CA ASP A 111 -4.57 5.45 -30.45
C ASP A 111 -4.51 5.97 -29.01
N GLY A 112 -5.65 5.93 -28.31
CA GLY A 112 -5.79 6.34 -26.91
C GLY A 112 -5.22 5.32 -25.92
N PHE A 113 -4.59 5.78 -24.83
CA PHE A 113 -4.30 4.91 -23.69
C PHE A 113 -5.62 4.67 -22.95
N ALA A 114 -6.13 3.44 -22.96
CA ALA A 114 -7.22 3.04 -22.09
C ALA A 114 -6.69 2.90 -20.67
N GLU A 115 -6.79 3.96 -19.86
CA GLU A 115 -6.48 3.90 -18.44
C GLU A 115 -7.65 3.26 -17.68
N THR A 116 -7.35 2.21 -16.91
CA THR A 116 -8.34 1.59 -16.04
C THR A 116 -8.55 2.43 -14.78
N PRO A 117 -9.74 2.42 -14.15
CA PRO A 117 -9.97 3.11 -12.87
C PRO A 117 -8.98 2.72 -11.75
N ARG A 118 -8.39 1.52 -11.85
CA ARG A 118 -7.33 1.05 -10.95
C ARG A 118 -6.00 1.75 -11.18
N GLU A 119 -5.61 1.98 -12.43
CA GLU A 119 -4.39 2.72 -12.76
C GLU A 119 -4.50 4.17 -12.30
N MET A 120 -5.70 4.77 -12.44
CA MET A 120 -5.98 6.10 -11.94
C MET A 120 -5.83 6.16 -10.41
N MET A 121 -6.39 5.21 -9.66
CA MET A 121 -6.21 5.14 -8.20
C MET A 121 -4.75 4.89 -7.80
N SER A 122 -4.05 4.00 -8.50
CA SER A 122 -2.61 3.75 -8.26
C SER A 122 -1.75 4.97 -8.54
N ARG A 123 -2.17 5.83 -9.47
CA ARG A 123 -1.47 7.08 -9.81
C ARG A 123 -1.66 8.15 -8.73
N VAL A 124 -2.82 8.16 -8.07
CA VAL A 124 -3.08 9.02 -6.90
C VAL A 124 -2.27 8.52 -5.69
N ALA A 125 -2.22 7.20 -5.47
CA ALA A 125 -1.50 6.58 -4.36
C ALA A 125 0.03 6.51 -4.57
N LYS A 126 0.71 7.66 -4.76
CA LYS A 126 2.18 7.73 -4.92
C LYS A 126 2.97 7.53 -3.63
N ALA A 127 2.30 7.56 -2.48
CA ALA A 127 2.93 7.40 -1.18
C ALA A 127 3.00 5.93 -0.75
N ASP A 128 3.91 5.60 0.17
CA ASP A 128 3.99 4.27 0.78
C ASP A 128 2.78 3.98 1.68
N LEU A 129 2.25 5.00 2.36
CA LEU A 129 1.02 4.91 3.14
C LEU A 129 0.00 5.97 2.70
N LEU A 130 -1.27 5.58 2.70
CA LEU A 130 -2.42 6.48 2.60
C LEU A 130 -3.01 6.67 4.00
N LEU A 131 -3.00 7.90 4.50
CA LEU A 131 -3.60 8.27 5.77
C LEU A 131 -4.97 8.88 5.50
N GLU A 132 -6.00 8.09 5.69
CA GLU A 132 -7.39 8.52 5.60
C GLU A 132 -7.81 9.28 6.85
N VAL A 133 -8.41 10.45 6.65
CA VAL A 133 -8.99 11.27 7.73
C VAL A 133 -10.50 11.45 7.51
N GLY A 134 -11.27 11.34 8.58
CA GLY A 134 -12.69 11.59 8.56
C GLY A 134 -13.17 12.16 9.88
N TRP A 135 -14.29 12.88 9.84
CA TRP A 135 -14.94 13.35 11.06
C TRP A 135 -16.44 13.51 10.88
N THR A 136 -17.16 13.42 11.98
CA THR A 136 -18.59 13.68 12.07
C THR A 136 -18.83 14.65 13.21
N MET A 137 -19.57 15.72 12.95
CA MET A 137 -19.92 16.71 13.96
C MET A 137 -21.22 16.31 14.65
N ASN A 138 -21.15 16.11 15.96
CA ASN A 138 -22.30 15.77 16.79
C ASN A 138 -22.86 17.04 17.44
N VAL A 139 -24.16 17.26 17.29
CA VAL A 139 -24.84 18.45 17.85
C VAL A 139 -25.93 17.98 18.82
N ILE A 140 -25.78 18.33 20.10
CA ILE A 140 -26.77 18.04 21.15
C ILE A 140 -27.18 19.37 21.80
N GLY A 141 -28.27 19.95 21.32
CA GLY A 141 -28.69 21.31 21.72
C GLY A 141 -27.61 22.35 21.36
N PRO A 142 -27.17 23.21 22.29
CA PRO A 142 -26.09 24.17 22.03
C PRO A 142 -24.68 23.54 22.07
N LYS A 143 -24.56 22.28 22.50
CA LYS A 143 -23.28 21.60 22.62
C LYS A 143 -22.89 20.95 21.30
N LYS A 144 -21.63 21.12 20.91
CA LYS A 144 -21.01 20.45 19.78
C LYS A 144 -19.89 19.54 20.28
N SER A 145 -19.78 18.35 19.72
CA SER A 145 -18.58 17.50 19.84
C SER A 145 -18.22 16.97 18.46
N LEU A 146 -17.00 16.47 18.33
CA LEU A 146 -16.47 15.97 17.07
C LEU A 146 -16.04 14.52 17.27
N THR A 147 -16.60 13.61 16.47
CA THR A 147 -16.04 12.26 16.34
C THR A 147 -15.07 12.28 15.16
N PHE A 148 -13.80 11.99 15.39
CA PHE A 148 -12.79 11.91 14.34
C PHE A 148 -12.31 10.47 14.16
N SER A 149 -11.82 10.17 12.96
CA SER A 149 -11.13 8.93 12.63
C SER A 149 -9.91 9.21 11.75
N MET A 150 -8.83 8.50 12.04
CA MET A 150 -7.62 8.43 11.22
C MET A 150 -7.28 6.97 10.98
N ARG A 151 -6.98 6.60 9.74
CA ARG A 151 -6.52 5.26 9.38
C ARG A 151 -5.35 5.36 8.42
N ALA A 152 -4.27 4.64 8.70
CA ALA A 152 -3.19 4.47 7.74
C ALA A 152 -3.35 3.14 7.03
N LEU A 153 -3.42 3.17 5.70
CA LEU A 153 -3.44 2.02 4.82
C LEU A 153 -2.09 1.92 4.12
N ASP A 154 -1.49 0.73 4.12
CA ASP A 154 -0.32 0.46 3.29
C ASP A 154 -0.73 0.46 1.81
N SER A 155 -0.13 1.34 0.99
CA SER A 155 -0.49 1.44 -0.43
C SER A 155 -0.16 0.15 -1.19
N TYR A 156 0.76 -0.66 -0.65
CA TYR A 156 1.17 -1.93 -1.21
C TYR A 156 0.08 -3.00 -1.04
N THR A 157 -0.32 -3.27 0.20
CA THR A 157 -1.25 -4.37 0.56
C THR A 157 -2.68 -3.94 0.78
N GLN A 158 -2.95 -2.63 0.89
CA GLN A 158 -4.23 -2.03 1.29
C GLN A 158 -4.68 -2.43 2.71
N LYS A 159 -3.79 -3.00 3.52
CA LYS A 159 -4.07 -3.33 4.92
C LYS A 159 -3.96 -2.09 5.79
N GLU A 160 -4.82 -2.01 6.79
CA GLU A 160 -4.70 -1.02 7.86
C GLU A 160 -3.48 -1.34 8.72
N VAL A 161 -2.63 -0.34 8.93
CA VAL A 161 -1.38 -0.45 9.71
C VAL A 161 -1.39 0.42 10.97
N ALA A 162 -2.26 1.43 11.00
CA ALA A 162 -2.50 2.24 12.19
C ALA A 162 -3.92 2.80 12.15
N SER A 163 -4.55 2.94 13.31
CA SER A 163 -5.82 3.66 13.43
C SER A 163 -5.95 4.41 14.74
N ALA A 164 -6.73 5.49 14.68
CA ALA A 164 -7.13 6.29 15.82
C ALA A 164 -8.57 6.77 15.61
N ILE A 165 -9.41 6.58 16.62
CA ILE A 165 -10.80 7.04 16.62
C ILE A 165 -11.08 7.64 17.99
N GLY A 166 -11.75 8.77 18.02
CA GLY A 166 -12.14 9.39 19.28
C GLY A 166 -13.20 10.45 19.12
N THR A 167 -13.77 10.85 20.25
CA THR A 167 -14.76 11.92 20.32
C THR A 167 -14.28 12.99 21.29
N THR A 168 -14.26 14.25 20.83
CA THR A 168 -13.90 15.39 21.70
C THR A 168 -14.95 15.63 22.77
N SER A 169 -14.55 16.32 23.83
CA SER A 169 -15.49 16.72 24.89
C SER A 169 -16.53 17.68 24.32
N PRO A 170 -17.83 17.54 24.69
CA PRO A 170 -18.85 18.48 24.25
C PRO A 170 -18.55 19.90 24.72
N SER A 171 -18.48 20.85 23.78
CA SER A 171 -18.19 22.25 24.04
C SER A 171 -19.26 23.17 23.45
N ILE A 172 -19.32 24.40 23.95
CA ILE A 172 -20.21 25.46 23.50
C ILE A 172 -19.35 26.52 22.82
N ALA A 173 -19.72 26.93 21.61
CA ALA A 173 -19.06 28.00 20.85
C ALA A 173 -17.59 27.75 20.45
N VAL A 174 -17.15 26.49 20.31
CA VAL A 174 -15.85 26.16 19.72
C VAL A 174 -16.00 25.97 18.21
N GLU A 175 -15.13 26.62 17.45
CA GLU A 175 -15.04 26.50 16.01
C GLU A 175 -14.56 25.11 15.60
N LEU A 176 -15.07 24.59 14.48
CA LEU A 176 -14.75 23.25 13.98
C LEU A 176 -13.23 22.98 13.88
N PRO A 177 -12.39 23.90 13.36
CA PRO A 177 -10.93 23.71 13.31
C PRO A 177 -10.29 23.45 14.66
N VAL A 178 -10.77 24.08 15.73
CA VAL A 178 -10.21 23.90 17.10
C VAL A 178 -10.56 22.52 17.63
N LEU A 179 -11.79 22.04 17.40
CA LEU A 179 -12.18 20.68 17.79
C LEU A 179 -11.36 19.62 17.03
N LEU A 180 -11.05 19.88 15.75
CA LEU A 180 -10.24 19.00 14.93
C LEU A 180 -8.78 18.95 15.40
N GLU A 181 -8.20 20.10 15.75
CA GLU A 181 -6.84 20.18 16.29
C GLU A 181 -6.72 19.44 17.63
N GLU A 182 -7.68 19.64 18.55
CA GLU A 182 -7.73 18.93 19.84
C GLU A 182 -7.83 17.41 19.62
N ALA A 183 -8.70 17.01 18.70
CA ALA A 183 -8.92 15.61 18.35
C ALA A 183 -7.64 14.95 17.81
N VAL A 184 -7.02 15.52 16.77
CA VAL A 184 -5.82 14.94 16.15
C VAL A 184 -4.65 14.93 17.15
N SER A 185 -4.45 16.02 17.89
CA SER A 185 -3.36 16.12 18.88
C SER A 185 -3.46 15.05 19.96
N SER A 186 -4.67 14.76 20.44
CA SER A 186 -4.90 13.81 21.53
C SER A 186 -4.52 12.36 21.18
N TYR A 187 -4.54 11.99 19.90
CA TYR A 187 -4.27 10.62 19.45
C TYR A 187 -3.02 10.49 18.57
N SER A 188 -2.32 11.61 18.35
CA SER A 188 -1.13 11.72 17.52
C SER A 188 0.00 10.77 17.95
N TYR A 189 0.26 10.69 19.26
CA TYR A 189 1.35 9.90 19.82
C TYR A 189 1.13 8.39 19.60
N ASP A 190 -0.04 7.87 20.01
CA ASP A 190 -0.36 6.45 19.85
C ASP A 190 -0.42 6.05 18.37
N PHE A 191 -0.94 6.93 17.50
CA PHE A 191 -0.96 6.72 16.06
C PHE A 191 0.46 6.63 15.47
N SER A 192 1.35 7.54 15.84
CA SER A 192 2.75 7.50 15.40
C SER A 192 3.51 6.27 15.92
N GLY A 193 3.18 5.80 17.13
CA GLY A 193 3.73 4.57 17.70
C GLY A 193 3.35 3.32 16.89
N GLN A 194 2.10 3.23 16.42
CA GLN A 194 1.65 2.16 15.54
C GLN A 194 2.39 2.19 14.19
N LEU A 195 2.51 3.36 13.57
CA LEU A 195 3.26 3.53 12.32
C LEU A 195 4.72 3.12 12.44
N ARG A 196 5.39 3.54 13.51
CA ARG A 196 6.77 3.15 13.78
C ARG A 196 6.91 1.63 13.92
N SER A 197 6.00 0.99 14.66
CA SER A 197 5.99 -0.46 14.83
C SER A 197 5.83 -1.18 13.49
N PHE A 198 4.91 -0.72 12.65
CA PHE A 198 4.75 -1.24 11.29
C PHE A 198 6.02 -1.12 10.45
N PHE A 199 6.70 0.02 10.50
CA PHE A 199 7.94 0.20 9.75
C PHE A 199 9.10 -0.63 10.28
N ASP A 200 9.22 -0.79 11.60
CA ASP A 200 10.23 -1.67 12.21
C ASP A 200 10.01 -3.12 11.76
N GLU A 201 8.76 -3.58 11.65
CA GLU A 201 8.43 -4.89 11.07
C GLU A 201 8.76 -4.98 9.58
N LEU A 202 8.45 -3.95 8.79
CA LEU A 202 8.77 -3.91 7.36
C LEU A 202 10.27 -3.98 7.13
N LEU A 203 11.08 -3.32 7.97
CA LEU A 203 12.54 -3.37 7.90
C LEU A 203 13.09 -4.73 8.34
N LYS A 204 12.51 -5.32 9.38
CA LYS A 204 12.98 -6.58 9.96
C LYS A 204 12.60 -7.80 9.13
N TYR A 205 11.35 -7.88 8.71
CA TYR A 205 10.77 -9.06 8.05
C TYR A 205 10.60 -8.87 6.54
N GLY A 206 10.79 -7.66 6.02
CA GLY A 206 10.53 -7.35 4.63
C GLY A 206 9.09 -6.97 4.35
N ARG A 207 8.81 -6.67 3.08
CA ARG A 207 7.53 -6.19 2.61
C ARG A 207 6.56 -7.34 2.42
N GLU A 208 5.34 -7.15 2.88
CA GLU A 208 4.28 -8.14 2.75
C GLU A 208 3.63 -8.08 1.37
N ILE A 209 3.34 -9.24 0.80
CA ILE A 209 2.66 -9.38 -0.49
C ILE A 209 1.60 -10.49 -0.45
N THR A 210 0.72 -10.45 -1.45
CA THR A 210 -0.19 -11.53 -1.82
C THR A 210 0.26 -12.16 -3.12
N LEU A 211 0.46 -13.48 -3.11
CA LEU A 211 0.69 -14.28 -4.31
C LEU A 211 -0.54 -15.13 -4.58
N GLU A 212 -1.09 -15.01 -5.78
CA GLU A 212 -2.23 -15.79 -6.23
C GLU A 212 -1.85 -16.57 -7.49
N ILE A 213 -2.14 -17.86 -7.49
CA ILE A 213 -2.00 -18.74 -8.64
C ILE A 213 -3.39 -19.15 -9.08
N ARG A 214 -3.66 -19.04 -10.38
CA ARG A 214 -4.90 -19.51 -10.99
C ARG A 214 -4.59 -20.40 -12.18
N VAL A 215 -5.33 -21.48 -12.32
CA VAL A 215 -5.28 -22.32 -13.51
C VAL A 215 -6.35 -21.87 -14.49
N TRP A 216 -5.98 -21.71 -15.77
CA TRP A 216 -6.95 -21.44 -16.82
C TRP A 216 -7.81 -22.67 -17.09
N GLU A 217 -9.13 -22.49 -17.28
CA GLU A 217 -10.09 -23.59 -17.39
C GLU A 217 -9.70 -24.66 -18.43
N ASN A 218 -9.11 -24.23 -19.56
CA ASN A 218 -8.71 -25.10 -20.66
C ASN A 218 -7.20 -25.42 -20.67
N ALA A 219 -6.52 -25.32 -19.53
CA ALA A 219 -5.08 -25.60 -19.43
C ALA A 219 -4.74 -27.08 -19.68
N GLY A 220 -5.69 -27.99 -19.45
CA GLY A 220 -5.47 -29.44 -19.58
C GLY A 220 -4.69 -30.08 -18.41
N PHE A 221 -4.39 -29.29 -17.38
CA PHE A 221 -3.78 -29.70 -16.11
C PHE A 221 -4.35 -28.79 -15.00
N ASN A 222 -4.06 -29.12 -13.75
CA ASN A 222 -4.45 -28.36 -12.57
C ASN A 222 -3.33 -28.39 -11.51
N LEU A 223 -3.52 -27.75 -10.35
CA LEU A 223 -2.54 -27.71 -9.26
C LEU A 223 -2.33 -29.08 -8.59
N GLU A 224 -3.23 -30.04 -8.80
CA GLU A 224 -3.11 -31.41 -8.31
C GLU A 224 -2.44 -32.35 -9.32
N SER A 225 -2.01 -31.83 -10.47
CA SER A 225 -1.36 -32.64 -11.50
C SER A 225 0.07 -32.99 -11.10
N ASP A 226 0.41 -34.28 -11.24
CA ASP A 226 1.76 -34.79 -11.00
C ASP A 226 2.76 -34.21 -12.01
N MET A 227 3.81 -33.56 -11.50
CA MET A 227 4.97 -33.15 -12.27
C MET A 227 6.12 -34.14 -12.04
N ALA A 228 7.29 -33.89 -12.63
CA ALA A 228 8.42 -34.80 -12.54
C ALA A 228 8.95 -35.01 -11.11
N GLU A 229 8.79 -34.02 -10.23
CA GLU A 229 9.34 -34.03 -8.86
C GLU A 229 8.26 -34.14 -7.77
N ASP A 230 7.13 -33.44 -7.92
CA ASP A 230 6.00 -33.50 -7.00
C ASP A 230 4.72 -32.99 -7.71
N MET A 231 3.61 -32.94 -6.98
CA MET A 231 2.40 -32.25 -7.38
C MET A 231 2.67 -30.76 -7.61
N LEU A 232 2.14 -30.19 -8.70
CA LEU A 232 2.38 -28.79 -9.08
C LEU A 232 2.11 -27.78 -7.95
N GLY A 233 1.02 -27.96 -7.21
CA GLY A 233 0.69 -27.13 -6.05
C GLY A 233 1.78 -27.15 -4.98
N TYR A 234 2.29 -28.34 -4.65
CA TYR A 234 3.36 -28.48 -3.65
C TYR A 234 4.69 -27.90 -4.13
N MET A 235 5.04 -28.06 -5.41
CA MET A 235 6.23 -27.41 -5.98
C MET A 235 6.18 -25.88 -5.83
N ILE A 236 4.99 -25.29 -6.01
CA ILE A 236 4.80 -23.84 -5.82
C ILE A 236 4.87 -23.48 -4.33
N GLU A 237 4.23 -24.25 -3.46
CA GLU A 237 4.30 -24.05 -2.00
C GLU A 237 5.74 -24.07 -1.49
N ASP A 238 6.51 -25.10 -1.84
CA ASP A 238 7.91 -25.24 -1.44
C ASP A 238 8.75 -24.06 -1.90
N TRP A 239 8.59 -23.64 -3.15
CA TRP A 239 9.26 -22.45 -3.66
C TRP A 239 8.94 -21.21 -2.83
N VAL A 240 7.66 -21.00 -2.46
CA VAL A 240 7.25 -19.86 -1.64
C VAL A 240 7.86 -19.95 -0.24
N TYR A 241 7.88 -21.12 0.39
CA TYR A 241 8.49 -21.31 1.71
C TYR A 241 10.00 -21.03 1.70
N GLU A 242 10.71 -21.47 0.67
CA GLU A 242 12.16 -21.29 0.52
C GLU A 242 12.55 -19.83 0.23
N ASN A 243 11.70 -19.08 -0.47
CA ASN A 243 12.03 -17.74 -0.98
C ASN A 243 11.42 -16.59 -0.15
N ALA A 244 10.55 -16.90 0.82
CA ALA A 244 9.98 -15.92 1.72
C ALA A 244 10.94 -15.54 2.86
N ALA A 245 11.11 -14.23 3.09
CA ALA A 245 11.88 -13.69 4.19
C ALA A 245 11.23 -14.03 5.54
N GLY A 246 11.89 -14.86 6.35
CA GLY A 246 11.38 -15.30 7.66
C GLY A 246 10.37 -16.45 7.60
N GLY A 247 10.25 -17.12 6.45
CA GLY A 247 9.34 -18.24 6.20
C GLY A 247 7.95 -17.80 5.76
N ALA A 248 7.35 -18.52 4.80
CA ALA A 248 5.98 -18.25 4.37
C ALA A 248 4.95 -18.90 5.31
N ARG A 249 3.75 -18.32 5.34
CA ARG A 249 2.59 -18.96 5.96
C ARG A 249 1.95 -19.93 4.98
N THR A 250 1.23 -20.91 5.51
CA THR A 250 0.38 -21.80 4.71
C THR A 250 -0.58 -21.01 3.83
N PRO A 251 -0.90 -21.51 2.63
CA PRO A 251 -1.85 -20.84 1.76
C PRO A 251 -3.20 -20.66 2.46
N VAL A 252 -3.82 -19.48 2.26
CA VAL A 252 -5.16 -19.19 2.78
C VAL A 252 -6.25 -19.83 1.94
N THR A 253 -5.92 -20.25 0.73
CA THR A 253 -6.80 -21.01 -0.15
C THR A 253 -5.92 -21.96 -0.95
N ALA A 254 -6.27 -23.24 -0.94
CA ALA A 254 -5.66 -24.27 -1.76
C ALA A 254 -6.79 -25.14 -2.32
N SER A 255 -6.93 -25.15 -3.64
CA SER A 255 -7.82 -26.03 -4.40
C SER A 255 -7.10 -26.45 -5.69
N GLU A 256 -7.70 -27.38 -6.44
CA GLU A 256 -7.17 -27.81 -7.74
C GLU A 256 -6.88 -26.66 -8.72
N ASN A 257 -7.59 -25.53 -8.65
CA ASN A 257 -7.48 -24.47 -9.65
C ASN A 257 -7.00 -23.12 -9.09
N VAL A 258 -6.93 -22.98 -7.76
CA VAL A 258 -6.58 -21.73 -7.10
C VAL A 258 -5.68 -21.99 -5.89
N LEU A 259 -4.56 -21.28 -5.84
CA LEU A 259 -3.67 -21.24 -4.68
C LEU A 259 -3.42 -19.79 -4.28
N VAL A 260 -3.67 -19.43 -3.02
CA VAL A 260 -3.50 -18.06 -2.54
C VAL A 260 -2.64 -18.05 -1.29
N PHE A 261 -1.53 -17.33 -1.36
CA PHE A 261 -0.72 -16.99 -0.21
C PHE A 261 -0.96 -15.53 0.15
N SER A 262 -1.36 -15.29 1.39
CA SER A 262 -1.45 -13.95 1.98
C SER A 262 -0.42 -13.83 3.09
N GLY A 263 0.22 -12.67 3.20
CA GLY A 263 1.23 -12.47 4.23
C GLY A 263 2.62 -12.97 3.86
N VAL A 264 2.90 -13.20 2.58
CA VAL A 264 4.24 -13.60 2.12
C VAL A 264 5.17 -12.42 2.29
N ARG A 265 6.32 -12.64 2.94
CA ARG A 265 7.31 -11.59 3.16
C ARG A 265 8.39 -11.68 2.10
N MET A 266 8.52 -10.66 1.29
CA MET A 266 9.63 -10.52 0.34
C MET A 266 10.71 -9.58 0.91
N PRO A 267 11.99 -9.80 0.58
CA PRO A 267 13.03 -8.83 0.89
C PRO A 267 12.72 -7.45 0.32
N ASN A 268 13.13 -6.37 1.01
CA ASN A 268 12.93 -5.00 0.50
C ASN A 268 13.89 -4.65 -0.64
N VAL A 269 15.07 -5.29 -0.67
CA VAL A 269 16.13 -5.04 -1.64
C VAL A 269 16.78 -6.35 -2.09
N THR A 270 17.36 -6.35 -3.29
CA THR A 270 18.27 -7.41 -3.73
C THR A 270 19.56 -7.40 -2.89
N PRO A 271 20.37 -8.48 -2.95
CA PRO A 271 21.70 -8.49 -2.33
C PRO A 271 22.61 -7.33 -2.78
N GLU A 272 22.40 -6.82 -3.99
CA GLU A 272 23.11 -5.67 -4.57
C GLU A 272 22.51 -4.30 -4.15
N GLY A 273 21.49 -4.29 -3.29
CA GLY A 273 20.88 -3.08 -2.73
C GLY A 273 19.83 -2.42 -3.63
N ARG A 274 19.35 -3.09 -4.68
CA ARG A 274 18.26 -2.56 -5.53
C ARG A 274 16.91 -2.81 -4.88
N GLN A 275 16.03 -1.82 -4.81
CA GLN A 275 14.64 -2.05 -4.39
C GLN A 275 13.97 -3.05 -5.32
N ILE A 276 13.15 -3.93 -4.76
CA ILE A 276 12.38 -4.93 -5.51
C ILE A 276 10.90 -4.77 -5.26
N ASP A 277 10.10 -5.10 -6.26
CA ASP A 277 8.66 -5.23 -6.16
C ASP A 277 8.24 -6.70 -6.20
N ALA A 278 6.97 -6.95 -5.89
CA ALA A 278 6.37 -8.28 -5.88
C ALA A 278 6.51 -8.97 -7.24
N ARG A 279 6.40 -8.19 -8.34
CA ARG A 279 6.59 -8.68 -9.70
C ARG A 279 8.01 -9.21 -9.92
N TYR A 280 9.02 -8.48 -9.48
CA TYR A 280 10.41 -8.89 -9.59
C TYR A 280 10.67 -10.13 -8.74
N TRP A 281 10.20 -10.13 -7.49
CA TRP A 281 10.37 -11.25 -6.55
C TRP A 281 9.76 -12.56 -7.08
N THR A 282 8.65 -12.51 -7.80
CA THR A 282 7.96 -13.69 -8.38
C THR A 282 8.55 -14.19 -9.72
N ARG A 283 9.50 -13.48 -10.34
CA ARG A 283 10.09 -13.91 -11.63
C ARG A 283 10.78 -15.29 -11.59
N PRO A 284 11.51 -15.67 -10.53
CA PRO A 284 12.12 -16.99 -10.47
C PRO A 284 11.07 -18.11 -10.41
N LEU A 285 9.92 -17.90 -9.77
CA LEU A 285 8.79 -18.84 -9.78
C LEU A 285 8.26 -19.06 -11.20
N VAL A 286 8.02 -17.98 -11.96
CA VAL A 286 7.61 -18.07 -13.38
C VAL A 286 8.63 -18.83 -14.23
N ARG A 287 9.93 -18.67 -13.94
CA ARG A 287 10.99 -19.41 -14.63
C ARG A 287 10.93 -20.91 -14.31
N MET A 288 10.80 -21.26 -13.04
CA MET A 288 10.68 -22.66 -12.59
C MET A 288 9.45 -23.34 -13.20
N LEU A 289 8.31 -22.65 -13.29
CA LEU A 289 7.12 -23.16 -13.98
C LEU A 289 7.40 -23.44 -15.46
N ARG A 290 8.06 -22.51 -16.16
CA ARG A 290 8.41 -22.68 -17.58
C ARG A 290 9.41 -23.82 -17.80
N GLU A 291 10.38 -24.00 -16.91
CA GLU A 291 11.33 -25.12 -16.96
C GLU A 291 10.63 -26.48 -16.79
N ASN A 292 9.52 -26.51 -16.06
CA ASN A 292 8.60 -27.65 -15.94
C ASN A 292 7.56 -27.74 -17.06
N GLY A 293 7.70 -26.96 -18.14
CA GLY A 293 6.80 -27.00 -19.30
C GLY A 293 5.44 -26.31 -19.09
N ILE A 294 5.30 -25.50 -18.04
CA ILE A 294 4.06 -24.81 -17.72
C ILE A 294 4.12 -23.37 -18.25
N ASP A 295 3.30 -23.11 -19.27
CA ASP A 295 3.07 -21.74 -19.74
C ASP A 295 2.31 -20.95 -18.67
N SER A 296 2.77 -19.74 -18.38
CA SER A 296 2.14 -18.88 -17.40
C SER A 296 2.27 -17.40 -17.73
N LYS A 297 1.28 -16.63 -17.28
CA LYS A 297 1.22 -15.18 -17.45
C LYS A 297 1.10 -14.48 -16.10
N LEU A 298 1.98 -13.52 -15.88
CA LEU A 298 2.04 -12.73 -14.65
C LEU A 298 1.26 -11.42 -14.79
N TYR A 299 0.35 -11.20 -13.85
CA TYR A 299 -0.43 -9.99 -13.67
C TYR A 299 -0.12 -9.37 -12.30
N THR A 300 -0.27 -8.05 -12.20
CA THR A 300 -0.11 -7.32 -10.94
C THR A 300 -1.42 -6.60 -10.60
N LYS A 301 -1.92 -6.80 -9.38
CA LYS A 301 -3.09 -6.09 -8.86
C LYS A 301 -2.64 -5.03 -7.84
N GLY A 302 -2.20 -3.89 -8.35
CA GLY A 302 -1.61 -2.83 -7.51
C GLY A 302 -0.15 -3.18 -7.25
N LEU A 303 0.43 -2.67 -6.17
CA LEU A 303 1.85 -2.87 -5.91
C LEU A 303 2.14 -4.19 -5.16
N GLY A 304 1.28 -4.61 -4.23
CA GLY A 304 1.52 -5.77 -3.36
C GLY A 304 0.79 -7.07 -3.67
N HIS A 305 0.17 -7.19 -4.84
CA HIS A 305 -0.52 -8.43 -5.24
C HIS A 305 -0.05 -8.87 -6.63
N VAL A 306 0.50 -10.07 -6.71
CA VAL A 306 0.85 -10.73 -7.97
C VAL A 306 -0.08 -11.92 -8.21
N MET A 307 -0.62 -11.99 -9.42
CA MET A 307 -1.41 -13.11 -9.89
C MET A 307 -0.69 -13.80 -11.05
N ILE A 308 -0.40 -15.09 -10.91
CA ILE A 308 0.16 -15.92 -11.97
C ILE A 308 -0.96 -16.82 -12.49
N VAL A 309 -1.26 -16.70 -13.79
CA VAL A 309 -2.25 -17.53 -14.46
C VAL A 309 -1.54 -18.61 -15.26
N LEU A 310 -1.78 -19.88 -14.93
CA LEU A 310 -1.19 -21.05 -15.57
C LEU A 310 -2.06 -21.50 -16.76
N GLY A 311 -1.43 -22.00 -17.82
CA GLY A 311 -2.10 -22.45 -19.04
C GLY A 311 -2.47 -21.32 -20.01
N GLN A 312 -2.00 -20.11 -19.76
CA GLN A 312 -2.15 -18.95 -20.66
C GLN A 312 -0.77 -18.52 -21.19
N LYS A 313 -0.64 -18.39 -22.51
CA LYS A 313 0.56 -17.79 -23.16
C LYS A 313 0.54 -16.26 -23.14
#